data_AF-A0A496VW26-F1
#
_entry.id   AF-A0A496VW26-F1
#
_cell.length_a   1.000
_cell.length_b   1.000
_cell.length_c   1.000
_cell.angle_alpha   90.00
_cell.angle_beta   90.00
_cell.angle_gamma   90.00
#
_symmetry.space_group_name_H-M   'P 1'
#
loop_
_entity.id
_entity.type
_entity.pdbx_description
1 polymer ?
#
loop_
_entity_poly.entity_id
_entity_poly.type
_entity_poly.pdbx_seq_one_letter_code
_entity_poly.pdbx_strand_id
1 'polypeptide(L)'
;MKKLPIGIQTFSEIITEEYLYIDKTQKIAELLEAGKYLFLSRPRRFGKSLLVSTLSEIFSGNQALFQGLYIYDKIEWQSYPVIVIDFNRISYSNDKEFKNSLLSFLDKVADKYEISLSSQFVRDKFFELIEKIAEKTQQKVVVLVDEYDKPIVDHIDDIEKATKNREVLRELFAVLKSGDAFLRFVFLTGVSKFSRVSIFSELNNIRDITFSKPFATLLGYTQTELESYFDQPIQNLCFELGIKKADLLTKIKTWYDGYSWNAKDKLYNPFSILNLFAEQQFDNYWFASGTPTFLMKLIKNSALDATQFENQTVSKILFDSYNIENLNIFALLFQTGYLTITEIVQKARTLQYVLNYPNFEVKQAFVTYLFDSFTQNELGKIQPAAENLREYLETENLEGFMNIIRALFAKIP
;
A
#
# COMPACT_ATOMS: atom_id res chain seq x y z
N MET A 1 -9.95 -26.41 -8.09
CA MET A 1 -8.96 -25.43 -7.61
C MET A 1 -9.60 -24.06 -7.68
N LYS A 2 -9.57 -23.27 -6.61
CA LYS A 2 -10.10 -21.89 -6.65
C LYS A 2 -9.21 -21.03 -7.56
N LYS A 3 -9.81 -20.13 -8.33
CA LYS A 3 -9.08 -19.17 -9.16
C LYS A 3 -8.32 -18.18 -8.28
N LEU A 4 -7.17 -17.69 -8.74
CA LEU A 4 -6.41 -16.65 -8.05
C LEU A 4 -6.98 -15.27 -8.39
N PRO A 5 -7.31 -14.39 -7.41
CA PRO A 5 -7.92 -13.08 -7.68
C PRO A 5 -6.88 -12.02 -8.09
N ILE A 6 -6.12 -12.28 -9.15
CA ILE A 6 -5.09 -11.33 -9.63
C ILE A 6 -5.78 -10.11 -10.21
N GLY A 7 -5.53 -8.95 -9.59
CA GLY A 7 -6.09 -7.67 -10.03
C GLY A 7 -7.53 -7.41 -9.57
N ILE A 8 -8.22 -8.40 -8.99
CA ILE A 8 -9.58 -8.25 -8.47
C ILE A 8 -9.51 -7.62 -7.06
N GLN A 9 -10.22 -6.52 -6.87
CA GLN A 9 -10.28 -5.78 -5.60
C GLN A 9 -11.68 -5.75 -4.99
N THR A 10 -12.68 -6.26 -5.73
CA THR A 10 -14.08 -6.33 -5.30
C THR A 10 -14.28 -7.57 -4.44
N PHE A 11 -14.58 -7.40 -3.15
CA PHE A 11 -14.80 -8.51 -2.23
C PHE A 11 -15.98 -9.39 -2.66
N SER A 12 -17.11 -8.78 -3.04
CA SER A 12 -18.29 -9.52 -3.50
C SER A 12 -17.97 -10.42 -4.69
N GLU A 13 -17.27 -9.92 -5.71
CA GLU A 13 -16.82 -10.69 -6.87
C GLU A 13 -15.94 -11.88 -6.47
N ILE A 14 -14.96 -11.67 -5.58
CA ILE A 14 -14.07 -12.72 -5.08
C ILE A 14 -14.88 -13.87 -4.44
N ILE A 15 -15.89 -13.54 -3.65
CA ILE A 15 -16.72 -14.54 -2.97
C ILE A 15 -17.69 -15.21 -3.96
N THR A 16 -18.41 -14.43 -4.77
CA THR A 16 -19.46 -14.96 -5.66
C THR A 16 -18.91 -15.79 -6.81
N GLU A 17 -17.72 -15.46 -7.32
CA GLU A 17 -17.05 -16.21 -8.38
C GLU A 17 -16.06 -17.27 -7.84
N GLU A 18 -16.10 -17.53 -6.53
CA GLU A 18 -15.32 -18.58 -5.85
C GLU A 18 -13.80 -18.47 -6.03
N TYR A 19 -13.27 -17.24 -6.09
CA TYR A 19 -11.83 -17.01 -6.05
C TYR A 19 -11.25 -17.37 -4.68
N LEU A 20 -9.93 -17.58 -4.64
CA LEU A 20 -9.20 -17.80 -3.40
C LEU A 20 -9.21 -16.51 -2.56
N TYR A 21 -9.91 -16.53 -1.43
CA TYR A 21 -9.91 -15.46 -0.43
C TYR A 21 -9.19 -15.93 0.84
N ILE A 22 -8.27 -15.11 1.35
CA ILE A 22 -7.65 -15.34 2.66
C ILE A 22 -8.44 -14.56 3.69
N ASP A 23 -9.04 -15.28 4.63
CA ASP A 23 -9.93 -14.68 5.62
C ASP A 23 -9.17 -13.80 6.62
N LYS A 24 -9.32 -12.48 6.46
CA LYS A 24 -8.82 -11.44 7.39
C LYS A 24 -9.90 -10.92 8.32
N THR A 25 -11.10 -11.49 8.28
CA THR A 25 -12.28 -10.89 8.91
C THR A 25 -12.24 -10.91 10.44
N GLN A 26 -11.40 -11.76 11.06
CA GLN A 26 -11.05 -11.64 12.48
C GLN A 26 -10.38 -10.30 12.80
N LYS A 27 -9.38 -9.89 12.02
CA LYS A 27 -8.70 -8.60 12.19
C LYS A 27 -9.61 -7.42 11.83
N ILE A 28 -10.56 -7.63 10.94
CA ILE A 28 -11.59 -6.63 10.63
C ILE A 28 -12.55 -6.47 11.81
N ALA A 29 -12.98 -7.55 12.49
CA ALA A 29 -13.80 -7.43 13.69
C ALA A 29 -13.08 -6.61 14.79
N GLU A 30 -11.80 -6.90 15.04
CA GLU A 30 -10.96 -6.09 15.95
C GLU A 30 -10.84 -4.63 15.49
N LEU A 31 -10.82 -4.38 14.17
CA LEU A 31 -10.72 -3.05 13.57
C LEU A 31 -11.99 -2.22 13.84
N LEU A 32 -13.17 -2.83 13.73
CA LEU A 32 -14.46 -2.18 13.96
C LEU A 32 -14.63 -1.70 15.41
N GLU A 33 -13.96 -2.37 16.36
CA GLU A 33 -13.93 -2.00 17.78
C GLU A 33 -12.83 -0.99 18.12
N ALA A 34 -11.83 -0.80 17.24
CA ALA A 34 -10.65 0.00 17.53
C ALA A 34 -10.92 1.52 17.58
N GLY A 35 -12.04 1.96 17.00
CA GLY A 35 -12.45 3.35 17.02
C GLY A 35 -13.21 3.77 15.77
N LYS A 36 -13.70 5.01 15.79
CA LYS A 36 -14.55 5.57 14.73
C LYS A 36 -13.77 6.12 13.55
N TYR A 37 -12.65 6.79 13.79
CA TYR A 37 -11.83 7.43 12.75
C TYR A 37 -10.47 6.74 12.68
N LEU A 38 -10.28 5.91 11.66
CA LEU A 38 -9.11 5.06 11.53
C LEU A 38 -8.35 5.35 10.24
N PHE A 39 -7.03 5.25 10.32
CA PHE A 39 -6.15 5.40 9.17
C PHE A 39 -5.13 4.26 9.11
N LEU A 40 -4.94 3.69 7.92
CA LEU A 40 -3.95 2.65 7.68
C LEU A 40 -3.14 2.98 6.42
N SER A 41 -1.82 3.11 6.53
CA SER A 41 -0.94 3.14 5.36
C SER A 41 -0.26 1.78 5.15
N ARG A 42 -0.24 1.32 3.90
CA ARG A 42 0.56 0.17 3.44
C ARG A 42 1.08 0.46 2.02
N PRO A 43 2.19 -0.18 1.60
CA PRO A 43 2.68 -0.10 0.23
C PRO A 43 1.61 -0.44 -0.83
N ARG A 44 1.93 -0.15 -2.08
CA ARG A 44 1.09 -0.56 -3.22
C ARG A 44 0.90 -2.07 -3.22
N ARG A 45 -0.25 -2.52 -3.73
CA ARG A 45 -0.59 -3.93 -3.96
C ARG A 45 -0.64 -4.81 -2.68
N PHE A 46 -0.78 -4.21 -1.50
CA PHE A 46 -0.91 -4.92 -0.21
C PHE A 46 -2.35 -5.33 0.17
N GLY A 47 -3.35 -5.08 -0.69
CA GLY A 47 -4.75 -5.43 -0.43
C GLY A 47 -5.59 -4.33 0.23
N LYS A 48 -5.14 -3.06 0.19
CA LYS A 48 -5.86 -1.90 0.77
C LYS A 48 -7.26 -1.73 0.19
N SER A 49 -7.37 -1.74 -1.14
CA SER A 49 -8.65 -1.60 -1.85
C SER A 49 -9.60 -2.77 -1.58
N LEU A 50 -9.06 -3.99 -1.47
CA LEU A 50 -9.85 -5.16 -1.05
C LEU A 50 -10.39 -5.01 0.37
N LEU A 51 -9.60 -4.46 1.30
CA LEU A 51 -10.09 -4.15 2.65
C LEU A 51 -11.20 -3.09 2.63
N VAL A 52 -11.06 -2.02 1.82
CA VAL A 52 -12.10 -1.00 1.65
C VAL A 52 -13.38 -1.62 1.08
N SER A 53 -13.27 -2.46 0.06
CA SER A 53 -14.42 -3.20 -0.50
C SER A 53 -15.06 -4.12 0.55
N THR A 54 -14.26 -4.87 1.31
CA THR A 54 -14.75 -5.75 2.38
C THR A 54 -15.51 -4.96 3.45
N LEU A 55 -14.96 -3.83 3.91
CA LEU A 55 -15.63 -2.93 4.86
C LEU A 55 -16.93 -2.37 4.30
N SER A 56 -16.96 -1.99 3.01
CA SER A 56 -18.17 -1.50 2.35
C SER A 56 -19.28 -2.55 2.39
N GLU A 57 -18.95 -3.81 2.13
CA GLU A 57 -19.90 -4.94 2.13
C GLU A 57 -20.39 -5.27 3.55
N ILE A 58 -19.50 -5.19 4.56
CA ILE A 58 -19.87 -5.35 5.98
C ILE A 58 -20.89 -4.26 6.39
N PHE A 59 -20.55 -2.99 6.15
CA PHE A 59 -21.40 -1.87 6.57
C PHE A 59 -22.67 -1.74 5.74
N SER A 60 -22.71 -2.28 4.52
CA SER A 60 -23.94 -2.38 3.74
C SER A 60 -24.87 -3.52 4.22
N GLY A 61 -24.44 -4.30 5.22
CA GLY A 61 -25.25 -5.38 5.78
C GLY A 61 -25.33 -6.63 4.90
N ASN A 62 -24.40 -6.83 3.96
CA ASN A 62 -24.44 -7.94 2.99
C ASN A 62 -23.97 -9.27 3.61
N GLN A 63 -24.64 -9.71 4.68
CA GLN A 63 -24.29 -10.86 5.52
C GLN A 63 -24.03 -12.15 4.73
N ALA A 64 -24.80 -12.40 3.67
CA ALA A 64 -24.68 -13.61 2.86
C ALA A 64 -23.27 -13.78 2.23
N LEU A 65 -22.59 -12.67 1.90
CA LEU A 65 -21.23 -12.71 1.34
C LEU A 65 -20.18 -13.20 2.35
N PHE A 66 -20.51 -13.23 3.63
CA PHE A 66 -19.57 -13.58 4.70
C PHE A 66 -19.76 -14.99 5.23
N GLN A 67 -20.67 -15.78 4.64
CA GLN A 67 -20.91 -17.15 5.10
C GLN A 67 -19.62 -17.98 5.05
N GLY A 68 -19.26 -18.58 6.19
CA GLY A 68 -18.04 -19.37 6.34
C GLY A 68 -16.77 -18.56 6.67
N LEU A 69 -16.86 -17.23 6.74
CA LEU A 69 -15.79 -16.37 7.23
C LEU A 69 -15.96 -16.10 8.74
N TYR A 70 -14.86 -15.79 9.42
CA TYR A 70 -14.83 -15.60 10.87
C TYR A 70 -15.84 -14.56 11.36
N ILE A 71 -16.02 -13.45 10.66
CA ILE A 71 -16.89 -12.34 11.13
C ILE A 71 -18.39 -12.65 11.08
N TYR A 72 -18.80 -13.69 10.35
CA TYR A 72 -20.21 -13.97 10.03
C TYR A 72 -21.14 -13.96 11.25
N ASP A 73 -20.71 -14.55 12.36
CA ASP A 73 -21.44 -14.69 13.62
C ASP A 73 -20.82 -13.88 14.77
N LYS A 74 -19.95 -12.91 14.46
CA LYS A 74 -19.19 -12.13 15.44
C LYS A 74 -19.64 -10.68 15.56
N ILE A 75 -20.49 -10.22 14.65
CA ILE A 75 -21.04 -8.86 14.66
C ILE A 75 -22.56 -8.89 14.54
N GLU A 76 -23.20 -7.82 15.00
CA GLU A 76 -24.58 -7.54 14.66
C GLU A 76 -24.64 -6.95 13.26
N TRP A 77 -25.35 -7.63 12.36
CA TRP A 77 -25.52 -7.18 10.99
C TRP A 77 -26.53 -6.04 10.94
N GLN A 78 -26.05 -4.86 10.57
CA GLN A 78 -26.85 -3.67 10.36
C GLN A 78 -26.39 -2.97 9.09
N SER A 79 -27.34 -2.57 8.26
CA SER A 79 -27.07 -1.80 7.05
C SER A 79 -26.97 -0.31 7.39
N TYR A 80 -25.89 0.30 6.93
CA TYR A 80 -25.60 1.74 7.00
C TYR A 80 -25.41 2.29 5.59
N PRO A 81 -25.75 3.57 5.34
CA PRO A 81 -25.34 4.22 4.11
C PRO A 81 -23.82 4.35 4.06
N VAL A 82 -23.23 3.87 2.96
CA VAL A 82 -21.77 3.89 2.73
C VAL A 82 -21.44 4.84 1.58
N ILE A 83 -20.45 5.72 1.81
CA ILE A 83 -19.80 6.55 0.79
C ILE A 83 -18.38 6.02 0.63
N VAL A 84 -18.06 5.53 -0.57
CA VAL A 84 -16.71 5.09 -0.93
C VAL A 84 -16.08 6.11 -1.88
N ILE A 85 -15.00 6.76 -1.44
CA ILE A 85 -14.23 7.72 -2.22
C ILE A 85 -12.96 7.01 -2.70
N ASP A 86 -12.92 6.68 -3.99
CA ASP A 86 -11.75 6.10 -4.64
C ASP A 86 -11.09 7.17 -5.52
N PHE A 87 -9.94 7.69 -5.08
CA PHE A 87 -9.24 8.75 -5.82
C PHE A 87 -8.67 8.29 -7.16
N ASN A 88 -8.62 6.98 -7.48
CA ASN A 88 -8.30 6.54 -8.84
C ASN A 88 -9.38 6.93 -9.86
N ARG A 89 -10.60 7.23 -9.40
CA ARG A 89 -11.77 7.56 -10.26
C ARG A 89 -12.06 9.05 -10.32
N ILE A 90 -11.24 9.87 -9.67
CA ILE A 90 -11.40 11.32 -9.57
C ILE A 90 -10.22 11.95 -10.28
N SER A 91 -10.46 12.85 -11.22
CA SER A 91 -9.37 13.58 -11.88
C SER A 91 -8.76 14.59 -10.92
N TYR A 92 -7.43 14.70 -10.90
CA TYR A 92 -6.71 15.63 -10.02
C TYR A 92 -5.51 16.32 -10.69
N SER A 93 -5.54 16.48 -12.01
CA SER A 93 -4.43 17.06 -12.78
C SER A 93 -4.00 18.46 -12.30
N ASN A 94 -4.95 19.22 -11.74
CA ASN A 94 -4.79 20.50 -11.08
C ASN A 94 -5.97 20.73 -10.12
N ASP A 95 -5.87 21.76 -9.28
CA ASP A 95 -6.83 22.04 -8.21
C ASP A 95 -8.25 22.35 -8.72
N LYS A 96 -8.39 23.02 -9.88
CA LYS A 96 -9.70 23.34 -10.45
C LYS A 96 -10.40 22.09 -10.97
N GLU A 97 -9.68 21.29 -11.76
CA GLU A 97 -10.21 20.01 -12.25
C GLU A 97 -10.53 19.08 -11.08
N PHE A 98 -9.68 19.08 -10.05
CA PHE A 98 -9.88 18.27 -8.87
C PHE A 98 -11.15 18.65 -8.11
N LYS A 99 -11.38 19.94 -7.86
CA LYS A 99 -12.63 20.42 -7.25
C LYS A 99 -13.85 20.04 -8.09
N ASN A 100 -13.79 20.23 -9.40
CA ASN A 100 -14.92 19.89 -10.29
C ASN A 100 -15.22 18.38 -10.33
N SER A 101 -14.17 17.54 -10.37
CA SER A 101 -14.33 16.08 -10.36
C SER A 101 -14.89 15.60 -9.03
N LEU A 102 -14.46 16.19 -7.91
CA LEU A 102 -15.05 15.96 -6.58
C LEU A 102 -16.52 16.36 -6.53
N LEU A 103 -16.89 17.55 -7.02
CA LEU A 103 -18.29 17.98 -7.06
C LEU A 103 -19.17 17.01 -7.87
N SER A 104 -18.69 16.57 -9.03
CA SER A 104 -19.39 15.57 -9.86
C SER A 104 -19.52 14.22 -9.16
N PHE A 105 -18.48 13.79 -8.43
CA PHE A 105 -18.54 12.59 -7.61
C PHE A 105 -19.61 12.71 -6.52
N LEU A 106 -19.66 13.84 -5.80
CA LEU A 106 -20.66 14.09 -4.75
C LEU A 106 -22.09 14.08 -5.31
N ASP A 107 -22.30 14.67 -6.49
CA ASP A 107 -23.60 14.63 -7.17
C ASP A 107 -24.02 13.20 -7.51
N LYS A 108 -23.12 12.37 -8.06
CA LYS A 108 -23.41 10.96 -8.35
C LYS A 108 -23.77 10.16 -7.10
N VAL A 109 -23.13 10.45 -5.97
CA VAL A 109 -23.49 9.82 -4.69
C VAL A 109 -24.87 10.31 -4.24
N ALA A 110 -25.17 11.59 -4.36
CA ALA A 110 -26.48 12.15 -4.03
C ALA A 110 -27.60 11.52 -4.87
N ASP A 111 -27.37 11.33 -6.17
CA ASP A 111 -28.31 10.67 -7.09
C ASP A 111 -28.61 9.23 -6.66
N LYS A 112 -27.59 8.47 -6.20
CA LYS A 112 -27.78 7.10 -5.68
C LYS A 112 -28.74 7.06 -4.49
N TYR A 113 -28.74 8.10 -3.67
CA TYR A 113 -29.66 8.24 -2.54
C TYR A 113 -30.90 9.09 -2.88
N GLU A 114 -31.08 9.50 -4.14
CA GLU A 114 -32.12 10.41 -4.63
C GLU A 114 -32.26 11.67 -3.74
N ILE A 115 -31.14 12.38 -3.57
CA ILE A 115 -31.04 13.61 -2.78
C ILE A 115 -30.60 14.74 -3.70
N SER A 116 -31.22 15.91 -3.56
CA SER A 116 -30.76 17.13 -4.23
C SER A 116 -29.81 17.91 -3.33
N LEU A 117 -28.64 18.28 -3.87
CA LEU A 117 -27.65 19.13 -3.21
C LEU A 117 -27.73 20.56 -3.78
N SER A 118 -27.53 21.55 -2.93
CA SER A 118 -27.63 22.97 -3.28
C SER A 118 -26.30 23.72 -3.20
N SER A 119 -25.40 23.23 -2.34
CA SER A 119 -24.08 23.80 -2.11
C SER A 119 -23.19 23.69 -3.35
N GLN A 120 -22.40 24.74 -3.60
CA GLN A 120 -21.51 24.84 -4.76
C GLN A 120 -20.04 24.54 -4.44
N PHE A 121 -19.65 24.66 -3.17
CA PHE A 121 -18.28 24.40 -2.72
C PHE A 121 -18.12 22.98 -2.23
N VAL A 122 -16.97 22.36 -2.51
CA VAL A 122 -16.67 20.95 -2.17
C VAL A 122 -16.95 20.65 -0.70
N ARG A 123 -16.45 21.51 0.20
CA ARG A 123 -16.62 21.36 1.65
C ARG A 123 -18.10 21.34 2.04
N ASP A 124 -18.84 22.38 1.68
CA ASP A 124 -20.23 22.55 2.09
C ASP A 124 -21.12 21.47 1.47
N LYS A 125 -20.85 21.13 0.20
CA LYS A 125 -21.57 20.09 -0.53
C LYS A 125 -21.35 18.70 0.04
N PHE A 126 -20.14 18.38 0.49
CA PHE A 126 -19.87 17.11 1.13
C PHE A 126 -20.52 17.02 2.52
N PHE A 127 -20.55 18.11 3.28
CA PHE A 127 -21.28 18.17 4.55
C PHE A 127 -22.78 17.97 4.33
N GLU A 128 -23.38 18.73 3.40
CA GLU A 128 -24.80 18.64 3.03
C GLU A 128 -25.16 17.22 2.58
N LEU A 129 -24.29 16.56 1.82
CA LEU A 129 -24.49 15.17 1.40
C LEU A 129 -24.55 14.21 2.59
N ILE A 130 -23.60 14.29 3.52
CA ILE A 130 -23.56 13.43 4.71
C ILE A 130 -24.80 13.64 5.57
N GLU A 131 -25.15 14.90 5.84
CA GLU A 131 -26.32 15.27 6.65
C GLU A 131 -27.62 14.76 6.02
N LYS A 132 -27.86 15.05 4.73
CA LYS A 132 -29.09 14.62 4.05
C LYS A 132 -29.19 13.11 3.90
N ILE A 133 -28.08 12.40 3.69
CA ILE A 133 -28.10 10.92 3.69
C ILE A 133 -28.49 10.41 5.08
N ALA A 134 -27.92 10.98 6.14
CA ALA A 134 -28.22 10.56 7.50
C ALA A 134 -29.69 10.81 7.86
N GLU A 135 -30.23 11.97 7.48
CA GLU A 135 -31.64 12.31 7.65
C GLU A 135 -32.56 11.41 6.82
N LYS A 136 -32.27 11.19 5.53
CA LYS A 136 -33.14 10.38 4.67
C LYS A 136 -33.18 8.91 5.10
N THR A 137 -32.04 8.36 5.49
CA THR A 137 -31.91 6.95 5.88
C THR A 137 -32.20 6.71 7.36
N GLN A 138 -32.25 7.76 8.18
CA GLN A 138 -32.31 7.69 9.64
C GLN A 138 -31.17 6.84 10.23
N GLN A 139 -30.02 6.80 9.56
CA GLN A 139 -28.84 6.04 9.92
C GLN A 139 -27.59 6.91 9.83
N LYS A 140 -26.58 6.61 10.64
CA LYS A 140 -25.28 7.28 10.53
C LYS A 140 -24.51 6.78 9.31
N VAL A 141 -23.74 7.66 8.68
CA VAL A 141 -23.02 7.43 7.42
C VAL A 141 -21.63 6.85 7.67
N VAL A 142 -21.25 5.88 6.85
CA VAL A 142 -19.90 5.33 6.79
C VAL A 142 -19.15 5.97 5.63
N VAL A 143 -17.96 6.51 5.88
CA VAL A 143 -17.09 7.08 4.84
C VAL A 143 -15.81 6.27 4.73
N LEU A 144 -15.60 5.64 3.58
CA LEU A 144 -14.40 4.86 3.27
C LEU A 144 -13.64 5.55 2.16
N VAL A 145 -12.33 5.72 2.32
CA VAL A 145 -11.50 6.47 1.39
C VAL A 145 -10.30 5.63 1.00
N ASP A 146 -10.17 5.36 -0.29
CA ASP A 146 -9.04 4.62 -0.87
C ASP A 146 -8.12 5.55 -1.65
N GLU A 147 -6.81 5.26 -1.59
CA GLU A 147 -5.73 6.03 -2.22
C GLU A 147 -5.83 7.55 -1.97
N TYR A 148 -6.11 7.94 -0.71
CA TYR A 148 -6.38 9.33 -0.31
C TYR A 148 -5.25 10.34 -0.66
N ASP A 149 -4.03 9.84 -0.79
CA ASP A 149 -2.81 10.59 -1.03
C ASP A 149 -2.41 10.66 -2.51
N LYS A 150 -3.11 9.94 -3.39
CA LYS A 150 -2.84 9.90 -4.83
C LYS A 150 -2.79 11.29 -5.49
N PRO A 151 -3.70 12.24 -5.19
CA PRO A 151 -3.63 13.60 -5.76
C PRO A 151 -2.36 14.39 -5.41
N ILE A 152 -1.61 13.96 -4.40
CA ILE A 152 -0.34 14.56 -3.98
C ILE A 152 0.82 13.74 -4.53
N VAL A 153 0.78 12.40 -4.34
CA VAL A 153 1.87 11.50 -4.74
C VAL A 153 2.12 11.51 -6.24
N ASP A 154 1.07 11.63 -7.06
CA ASP A 154 1.21 11.65 -8.52
C ASP A 154 1.75 13.00 -9.05
N HIS A 155 1.78 14.03 -8.22
CA HIS A 155 2.29 15.37 -8.56
C HIS A 155 3.47 15.79 -7.67
N ILE A 156 4.12 14.86 -6.99
CA ILE A 156 5.15 15.15 -6.00
C ILE A 156 6.44 15.75 -6.63
N ASP A 157 6.60 15.64 -7.95
CA ASP A 157 7.61 16.30 -8.75
C ASP A 157 7.27 17.77 -9.11
N ASP A 158 6.02 18.18 -8.90
CA ASP A 158 5.49 19.54 -9.05
C ASP A 158 4.91 20.01 -7.70
N ILE A 159 5.77 20.56 -6.85
CA ILE A 159 5.44 20.96 -5.46
C ILE A 159 4.25 21.94 -5.44
N GLU A 160 4.13 22.83 -6.43
CA GLU A 160 3.04 23.79 -6.49
C GLU A 160 1.69 23.09 -6.70
N LYS A 161 1.60 22.18 -7.69
CA LYS A 161 0.39 21.38 -7.92
C LYS A 161 0.06 20.49 -6.73
N ALA A 162 1.04 19.76 -6.21
CA ALA A 162 0.87 18.91 -5.04
C ALA A 162 0.34 19.70 -3.84
N THR A 163 0.86 20.92 -3.62
CA THR A 163 0.40 21.81 -2.55
C THR A 163 -1.04 22.26 -2.77
N LYS A 164 -1.41 22.71 -3.98
CA LYS A 164 -2.80 23.11 -4.26
C LYS A 164 -3.78 21.95 -4.10
N ASN A 165 -3.45 20.76 -4.60
CA ASN A 165 -4.27 19.56 -4.42
C ASN A 165 -4.40 19.16 -2.95
N ARG A 166 -3.34 19.31 -2.15
CA ARG A 166 -3.38 19.09 -0.69
C ARG A 166 -4.37 20.02 0.00
N GLU A 167 -4.47 21.28 -0.41
CA GLU A 167 -5.45 22.21 0.16
C GLU A 167 -6.89 21.78 -0.17
N VAL A 168 -7.15 21.27 -1.38
CA VAL A 168 -8.47 20.69 -1.74
C VAL A 168 -8.82 19.49 -0.86
N LEU A 169 -7.86 18.58 -0.63
CA LEU A 169 -8.08 17.45 0.27
C LEU A 169 -8.33 17.92 1.71
N ARG A 170 -7.61 18.95 2.19
CA ARG A 170 -7.85 19.53 3.51
C ARG A 170 -9.29 20.07 3.62
N GLU A 171 -9.76 20.82 2.62
CA GLU A 171 -11.14 21.32 2.57
C GLU A 171 -12.17 20.20 2.63
N LEU A 172 -11.97 19.13 1.85
CA LEU A 172 -12.86 17.96 1.82
C LEU A 172 -12.91 17.25 3.17
N PHE A 173 -11.75 16.96 3.75
CA PHE A 173 -11.67 16.14 4.96
C PHE A 173 -12.03 16.89 6.24
N ALA A 174 -11.90 18.22 6.29
CA ALA A 174 -12.34 19.03 7.43
C ALA A 174 -13.83 18.80 7.80
N VAL A 175 -14.65 18.43 6.80
CA VAL A 175 -16.08 18.09 6.97
C VAL A 175 -16.29 16.93 7.92
N LEU A 176 -15.39 15.94 7.94
CA LEU A 176 -15.58 14.73 8.74
C LEU A 176 -15.54 15.01 10.25
N LYS A 177 -14.89 16.11 10.66
CA LYS A 177 -14.90 16.56 12.05
C LYS A 177 -16.22 17.24 12.42
N SER A 178 -16.71 18.14 11.58
CA SER A 178 -17.99 18.83 11.85
C SER A 178 -19.19 17.91 11.71
N GLY A 179 -19.11 16.90 10.83
CA GLY A 179 -20.15 15.90 10.62
C GLY A 179 -20.17 14.75 11.63
N ASP A 180 -19.44 14.84 12.74
CA ASP A 180 -19.28 13.71 13.69
C ASP A 180 -20.62 13.10 14.12
N ALA A 181 -21.63 13.92 14.41
CA ALA A 181 -22.96 13.44 14.83
C ALA A 181 -23.60 12.49 13.81
N PHE A 182 -23.34 12.72 12.51
CA PHE A 182 -23.90 11.97 11.39
C PHE A 182 -23.06 10.78 10.96
N LEU A 183 -21.83 10.63 11.46
CA LEU A 183 -20.89 9.59 11.02
C LEU A 183 -20.91 8.37 11.94
N ARG A 184 -20.91 7.17 11.34
CA ARG A 184 -20.81 5.87 12.03
C ARG A 184 -19.37 5.40 12.13
N PHE A 185 -18.64 5.50 11.03
CA PHE A 185 -17.27 5.00 10.86
C PHE A 185 -16.60 5.73 9.70
N VAL A 186 -15.30 6.00 9.85
CA VAL A 186 -14.47 6.68 8.87
C VAL A 186 -13.14 5.93 8.75
N PHE A 187 -12.82 5.47 7.55
CA PHE A 187 -11.57 4.78 7.28
C PHE A 187 -10.86 5.36 6.06
N LEU A 188 -9.60 5.74 6.25
CA LEU A 188 -8.75 6.25 5.18
C LEU A 188 -7.56 5.31 4.99
N THR A 189 -7.22 5.05 3.73
CA THR A 189 -6.04 4.25 3.37
C THR A 189 -5.30 4.84 2.18
N GLY A 190 -4.00 4.56 2.10
CA GLY A 190 -3.09 5.12 1.10
C GLY A 190 -1.68 4.55 1.23
N VAL A 191 -0.76 5.01 0.39
CA VAL A 191 0.63 4.54 0.41
C VAL A 191 1.50 5.36 1.35
N SER A 192 1.25 6.66 1.40
CA SER A 192 2.07 7.62 2.10
C SER A 192 1.31 8.34 3.20
N LYS A 193 2.07 9.05 4.02
CA LYS A 193 1.53 9.97 5.03
C LYS A 193 1.89 11.42 4.71
N PHE A 194 2.29 11.75 3.48
CA PHE A 194 2.76 13.09 3.08
C PHE A 194 1.75 14.21 3.33
N SER A 195 0.48 13.85 3.39
CA SER A 195 -0.63 14.76 3.56
C SER A 195 -1.10 14.87 5.03
N ARG A 196 -0.49 14.11 5.95
CA ARG A 196 -0.91 13.99 7.36
C ARG A 196 -0.82 15.29 8.15
N VAL A 197 0.24 16.08 7.99
CA VAL A 197 0.47 17.26 8.86
C VAL A 197 -0.54 18.39 8.60
N SER A 198 -1.11 18.50 7.39
CA SER A 198 -2.10 19.53 7.06
C SER A 198 -3.53 19.01 6.88
N ILE A 199 -3.72 17.74 6.51
CA ILE A 199 -5.06 17.14 6.40
C ILE A 199 -5.52 16.59 7.75
N PHE A 200 -4.67 15.85 8.47
CA PHE A 200 -5.06 15.26 9.75
C PHE A 200 -4.98 16.24 10.93
N SER A 201 -4.38 17.42 10.76
CA SER A 201 -4.53 18.52 11.72
C SER A 201 -5.98 19.04 11.79
N GLU A 202 -6.72 18.98 10.68
CA GLU A 202 -8.16 19.24 10.72
C GLU A 202 -8.92 18.07 11.38
N LEU A 203 -8.39 16.86 11.25
CA LEU A 203 -8.92 15.62 11.81
C LEU A 203 -8.13 15.12 13.02
N ASN A 204 -8.03 15.94 14.06
CA ASN A 204 -7.31 15.64 15.31
C ASN A 204 -7.74 14.33 16.02
N ASN A 205 -8.80 13.67 15.55
CA ASN A 205 -9.35 12.43 16.10
C ASN A 205 -9.00 11.17 15.29
N ILE A 206 -8.26 11.28 14.17
CA ILE A 206 -7.84 10.09 13.40
C ILE A 206 -6.79 9.31 14.17
N ARG A 207 -7.12 8.03 14.43
CA ARG A 207 -6.19 7.05 14.98
C ARG A 207 -5.44 6.35 13.84
N ASP A 208 -4.14 6.62 13.74
CA ASP A 208 -3.24 5.89 12.84
C ASP A 208 -2.91 4.51 13.41
N ILE A 209 -3.37 3.47 12.73
CA ILE A 209 -3.16 2.07 13.12
C ILE A 209 -2.02 1.39 12.37
N THR A 210 -1.26 2.11 11.54
CA THR A 210 -0.18 1.57 10.70
C THR A 210 0.84 0.74 11.47
N PHE A 211 1.28 1.22 12.64
CA PHE A 211 2.25 0.57 13.52
C PHE A 211 1.59 -0.11 14.73
N SER A 212 0.26 -0.22 14.74
CA SER A 212 -0.49 -0.84 15.83
C SER A 212 -0.31 -2.36 15.77
N LYS A 213 0.18 -2.95 16.87
CA LYS A 213 0.48 -4.39 16.94
C LYS A 213 -0.70 -5.30 16.55
N PRO A 214 -1.95 -5.06 17.00
CA PRO A 214 -3.10 -5.88 16.61
C PRO A 214 -3.38 -5.91 15.10
N PHE A 215 -3.03 -4.84 14.38
CA PHE A 215 -3.31 -4.66 12.95
C PHE A 215 -2.08 -4.87 12.07
N ALA A 216 -0.98 -5.40 12.62
CA ALA A 216 0.25 -5.66 11.86
C ALA A 216 -0.03 -6.57 10.65
N THR A 217 -0.82 -7.61 10.84
CA THR A 217 -1.16 -8.66 9.86
C THR A 217 -2.53 -8.48 9.19
N LEU A 218 -3.18 -7.32 9.36
CA LEU A 218 -4.49 -7.01 8.76
C LEU A 218 -4.46 -7.10 7.22
N LEU A 219 -3.30 -6.80 6.63
CA LEU A 219 -3.03 -6.86 5.20
C LEU A 219 -1.75 -7.67 4.96
N GLY A 220 -1.56 -8.15 3.73
CA GLY A 220 -0.49 -9.09 3.41
C GLY A 220 -0.78 -10.51 3.90
N TYR A 221 0.06 -11.46 3.49
CA TYR A 221 -0.08 -12.86 3.91
C TYR A 221 1.01 -13.23 4.90
N THR A 222 0.65 -13.94 5.95
CA THR A 222 1.61 -14.58 6.87
C THR A 222 2.09 -15.91 6.29
N GLN A 223 3.18 -16.45 6.83
CA GLN A 223 3.64 -17.81 6.50
C GLN A 223 2.53 -18.85 6.69
N THR A 224 1.81 -18.79 7.81
CA THR A 224 0.73 -19.73 8.12
C THR A 224 -0.41 -19.64 7.11
N GLU A 225 -0.79 -18.42 6.72
CA GLU A 225 -1.83 -18.23 5.68
C GLU A 225 -1.36 -18.72 4.32
N LEU A 226 -0.11 -18.45 3.95
CA LEU A 226 0.47 -18.97 2.71
C LEU A 226 0.36 -20.50 2.66
N GLU A 227 0.85 -21.18 3.69
CA GLU A 227 0.85 -22.65 3.74
C GLU A 227 -0.56 -23.26 3.83
N SER A 228 -1.50 -22.58 4.48
CA SER A 228 -2.86 -23.10 4.67
C SER A 228 -3.76 -22.89 3.45
N TYR A 229 -3.67 -21.72 2.80
CA TYR A 229 -4.56 -21.36 1.69
C TYR A 229 -4.00 -21.74 0.32
N PHE A 230 -2.67 -21.89 0.18
CA PHE A 230 -2.01 -22.21 -1.09
C PHE A 230 -1.42 -23.62 -1.14
N ASP A 231 -1.87 -24.56 -0.32
CA ASP A 231 -1.29 -25.92 -0.31
C ASP A 231 -1.31 -26.58 -1.70
N GLN A 232 -2.42 -26.50 -2.44
CA GLN A 232 -2.49 -27.04 -3.80
C GLN A 232 -1.59 -26.26 -4.80
N PRO A 233 -1.63 -24.92 -4.90
CA PRO A 233 -0.65 -24.15 -5.68
C PRO A 233 0.82 -24.49 -5.36
N ILE A 234 1.16 -24.68 -4.08
CA ILE A 234 2.49 -25.07 -3.63
C ILE A 234 2.87 -26.45 -4.16
N GLN A 235 1.96 -27.43 -4.09
CA GLN A 235 2.20 -28.77 -4.64
C GLN A 235 2.42 -28.74 -6.16
N ASN A 236 1.62 -27.97 -6.89
CA ASN A 236 1.76 -27.83 -8.34
C ASN A 236 3.13 -27.22 -8.70
N LEU A 237 3.53 -26.15 -8.01
CA LEU A 237 4.82 -25.50 -8.25
C LEU A 237 6.01 -26.41 -7.85
N CYS A 238 5.86 -27.26 -6.83
CA CYS A 238 6.86 -28.27 -6.50
C CYS A 238 7.06 -29.27 -7.65
N PHE A 239 5.96 -29.71 -8.27
CA PHE A 239 5.99 -30.63 -9.41
C PHE A 239 6.65 -29.98 -10.63
N GLU A 240 6.25 -28.74 -10.96
CA GLU A 240 6.79 -28.00 -12.11
C GLU A 240 8.30 -27.75 -11.98
N LEU A 241 8.77 -27.38 -10.79
CA LEU A 241 10.19 -27.10 -10.55
C LEU A 241 11.02 -28.33 -10.17
N GLY A 242 10.40 -29.48 -9.93
CA GLY A 242 11.09 -30.70 -9.49
C GLY A 242 11.79 -30.57 -8.12
N ILE A 243 11.30 -29.71 -7.22
CA ILE A 243 11.88 -29.47 -5.89
C ILE A 243 10.94 -29.87 -4.75
N LYS A 244 11.49 -30.14 -3.57
CA LYS A 244 10.69 -30.50 -2.39
C LYS A 244 9.99 -29.26 -1.82
N LYS A 245 8.83 -29.47 -1.17
CA LYS A 245 8.05 -28.41 -0.50
C LYS A 245 8.90 -27.53 0.44
N ALA A 246 9.81 -28.13 1.22
CA ALA A 246 10.68 -27.37 2.12
C ALA A 246 11.63 -26.41 1.39
N ASP A 247 12.23 -26.86 0.28
CA ASP A 247 13.12 -26.05 -0.54
C ASP A 247 12.34 -24.95 -1.26
N LEU A 248 11.14 -25.27 -1.77
CA LEU A 248 10.25 -24.29 -2.39
C LEU A 248 9.85 -23.19 -1.39
N LEU A 249 9.38 -23.56 -0.19
CA LEU A 249 8.99 -22.58 0.83
C LEU A 249 10.16 -21.69 1.25
N THR A 250 11.38 -22.24 1.32
CA THR A 250 12.60 -21.47 1.60
C THR A 250 12.89 -20.47 0.48
N LYS A 251 12.71 -20.89 -0.79
CA LYS A 251 12.87 -20.03 -1.97
C LYS A 251 11.80 -18.93 -2.01
N ILE A 252 10.53 -19.26 -1.77
CA ILE A 252 9.41 -18.30 -1.66
C ILE A 252 9.67 -17.29 -0.56
N LYS A 253 10.13 -17.74 0.61
CA LYS A 253 10.48 -16.85 1.72
C LYS A 253 11.61 -15.89 1.35
N THR A 254 12.66 -16.38 0.71
CA THR A 254 13.77 -15.54 0.25
C THR A 254 13.33 -14.48 -0.76
N TRP A 255 12.46 -14.87 -1.69
CA TRP A 255 12.00 -13.99 -2.76
C TRP A 255 10.98 -12.96 -2.31
N TYR A 256 10.02 -13.35 -1.48
CA TYR A 256 8.79 -12.59 -1.29
C TYR A 256 8.43 -12.27 0.17
N ASP A 257 9.05 -12.89 1.17
CA ASP A 257 8.79 -12.60 2.61
C ASP A 257 9.68 -11.49 3.14
N GLY A 258 9.11 -10.64 4.00
CA GLY A 258 9.94 -9.84 4.90
C GLY A 258 9.39 -8.47 5.27
N TYR A 259 8.28 -8.04 4.65
CA TYR A 259 7.58 -6.82 5.05
C TYR A 259 7.11 -6.91 6.50
N SER A 260 7.33 -5.84 7.26
CA SER A 260 7.02 -5.79 8.68
C SER A 260 6.84 -4.35 9.17
N TRP A 261 5.88 -4.16 10.07
CA TRP A 261 5.62 -2.90 10.77
C TRP A 261 5.96 -2.95 12.27
N ASN A 262 6.32 -4.12 12.79
CA ASN A 262 6.58 -4.33 14.21
C ASN A 262 7.85 -5.15 14.49
N ALA A 263 8.69 -5.37 13.47
CA ALA A 263 9.88 -6.24 13.46
C ALA A 263 9.62 -7.73 13.77
N LYS A 264 8.38 -8.13 14.07
CA LYS A 264 8.04 -9.47 14.52
C LYS A 264 7.31 -10.25 13.42
N ASP A 265 6.22 -9.69 12.93
CA ASP A 265 5.39 -10.34 11.93
C ASP A 265 5.93 -10.03 10.54
N LYS A 266 6.38 -11.07 9.84
CA LYS A 266 6.85 -10.99 8.46
C LYS A 266 5.72 -11.38 7.51
N LEU A 267 5.57 -10.57 6.47
CA LEU A 267 4.44 -10.64 5.56
C LEU A 267 4.92 -10.69 4.12
N TYR A 268 4.21 -11.52 3.36
CA TYR A 268 4.29 -11.58 1.91
C TYR A 268 3.39 -10.51 1.28
N ASN A 269 3.87 -9.93 0.17
CA ASN A 269 3.02 -9.12 -0.68
C ASN A 269 1.99 -10.01 -1.41
N PRO A 270 0.68 -9.74 -1.30
CA PRO A 270 -0.36 -10.54 -1.95
C PRO A 270 -0.18 -10.66 -3.46
N PHE A 271 0.14 -9.56 -4.13
CA PHE A 271 0.27 -9.54 -5.58
C PHE A 271 1.45 -10.40 -6.05
N SER A 272 2.60 -10.32 -5.39
CA SER A 272 3.75 -11.16 -5.75
C SER A 272 3.46 -12.64 -5.59
N ILE A 273 2.81 -13.04 -4.50
CA ILE A 273 2.43 -14.45 -4.26
C ILE A 273 1.40 -14.95 -5.27
N LEU A 274 0.37 -14.14 -5.57
CA LEU A 274 -0.63 -14.53 -6.55
C LEU A 274 -0.02 -14.72 -7.94
N ASN A 275 0.88 -13.83 -8.37
CA ASN A 275 1.55 -13.96 -9.66
C ASN A 275 2.55 -15.12 -9.70
N LEU A 276 3.32 -15.36 -8.62
CA LEU A 276 4.17 -16.55 -8.50
C LEU A 276 3.40 -17.83 -8.82
N PHE A 277 2.21 -18.00 -8.23
CA PHE A 277 1.43 -19.22 -8.43
C PHE A 277 0.67 -19.26 -9.77
N ALA A 278 0.35 -18.11 -10.36
CA ALA A 278 -0.26 -18.08 -11.69
C ALA A 278 0.77 -18.35 -12.80
N GLU A 279 1.93 -17.70 -12.73
CA GLU A 279 3.00 -17.80 -13.72
C GLU A 279 3.93 -19.01 -13.48
N GLN A 280 3.87 -19.60 -12.29
CA GLN A 280 4.70 -20.73 -11.84
C GLN A 280 6.21 -20.47 -11.97
N GLN A 281 6.62 -19.19 -11.88
CA GLN A 281 8.01 -18.76 -12.00
C GLN A 281 8.35 -17.72 -10.93
N PHE A 282 9.63 -17.62 -10.59
CA PHE A 282 10.13 -16.59 -9.68
C PHE A 282 10.54 -15.37 -10.48
N ASP A 283 9.86 -14.25 -10.26
CA ASP A 283 10.15 -12.98 -10.92
C ASP A 283 9.75 -11.78 -10.03
N ASN A 284 10.06 -10.57 -10.51
CA ASN A 284 9.79 -9.29 -9.90
C ASN A 284 8.39 -8.77 -10.27
N TYR A 285 7.37 -9.26 -9.58
CA TYR A 285 5.97 -8.92 -9.81
C TYR A 285 5.54 -7.60 -9.17
N TRP A 286 6.07 -7.25 -8.00
CA TRP A 286 5.65 -6.08 -7.23
C TRP A 286 5.95 -4.76 -7.95
N PHE A 287 7.06 -4.71 -8.67
CA PHE A 287 7.71 -3.46 -9.10
C PHE A 287 7.05 -2.78 -10.32
N ALA A 288 6.16 -3.47 -11.04
CA ALA A 288 5.77 -3.11 -12.41
C ALA A 288 4.89 -1.84 -12.60
N SER A 289 4.63 -0.98 -11.61
CA SER A 289 3.89 0.28 -11.86
C SER A 289 4.00 1.35 -10.76
N GLY A 290 4.53 2.53 -11.12
CA GLY A 290 4.30 3.80 -10.41
C GLY A 290 5.19 4.05 -9.18
N THR A 291 5.87 5.20 -9.19
CA THR A 291 6.83 5.71 -8.18
C THR A 291 8.34 5.41 -8.36
N PRO A 292 8.87 4.76 -9.43
CA PRO A 292 10.32 4.74 -9.66
C PRO A 292 10.87 6.12 -10.02
N THR A 293 10.32 6.81 -11.03
CA THR A 293 10.97 7.98 -11.64
C THR A 293 11.21 9.12 -10.65
N PHE A 294 10.20 9.47 -9.85
CA PHE A 294 10.34 10.51 -8.83
C PHE A 294 11.33 10.11 -7.73
N LEU A 295 11.21 8.88 -7.21
CA LEU A 295 12.08 8.39 -6.16
C LEU A 295 13.54 8.32 -6.63
N MET A 296 13.77 7.84 -7.85
CA MET A 296 15.09 7.83 -8.47
C MET A 296 15.64 9.24 -8.63
N LYS A 297 14.82 10.20 -9.08
CA LYS A 297 15.22 11.62 -9.17
C LYS A 297 15.60 12.20 -7.81
N LEU A 298 14.82 11.90 -6.75
CA LEU A 298 15.15 12.33 -5.39
C LEU A 298 16.45 11.74 -4.90
N ILE A 299 16.65 10.43 -5.08
CA ILE A 299 17.88 9.75 -4.66
C ILE A 299 19.09 10.28 -5.42
N LYS A 300 18.97 10.49 -6.74
CA LYS A 300 20.03 11.06 -7.57
C LYS A 300 20.41 12.49 -7.17
N ASN A 301 19.44 13.28 -6.74
CA ASN A 301 19.67 14.63 -6.22
C ASN A 301 20.16 14.63 -4.77
N SER A 302 20.06 13.50 -4.07
CA SER A 302 20.61 13.33 -2.73
C SER A 302 22.08 12.93 -2.83
N ALA A 303 22.88 13.33 -1.84
CA ALA A 303 24.27 12.88 -1.71
C ALA A 303 24.38 11.45 -1.13
N LEU A 304 23.31 10.64 -1.21
CA LEU A 304 23.28 9.28 -0.64
C LEU A 304 23.86 8.26 -1.62
N ASP A 305 24.70 7.37 -1.09
CA ASP A 305 25.21 6.21 -1.81
C ASP A 305 24.19 5.06 -1.76
N ALA A 306 24.12 4.25 -2.82
CA ALA A 306 23.32 3.02 -2.88
C ALA A 306 23.61 2.06 -1.71
N THR A 307 24.83 2.06 -1.17
CA THR A 307 25.20 1.24 -0.01
C THR A 307 24.55 1.69 1.31
N GLN A 308 24.02 2.92 1.39
CA GLN A 308 23.46 3.50 2.60
C GLN A 308 21.98 3.14 2.82
N PHE A 309 21.36 2.38 1.91
CA PHE A 309 19.97 1.95 2.04
C PHE A 309 19.78 0.66 2.85
N GLU A 310 20.87 -0.08 3.11
CA GLU A 310 20.83 -1.31 3.90
C GLU A 310 21.13 -1.06 5.38
N ASN A 311 20.37 -1.72 6.25
CA ASN A 311 20.54 -1.69 7.71
C ASN A 311 20.57 -0.27 8.32
N GLN A 312 19.86 0.67 7.69
CA GLN A 312 19.85 2.04 8.14
C GLN A 312 19.03 2.18 9.42
N THR A 313 19.62 2.82 10.43
CA THR A 313 18.96 3.06 11.71
C THR A 313 18.29 4.43 11.73
N VAL A 314 16.98 4.47 11.98
CA VAL A 314 16.19 5.71 12.02
C VAL A 314 15.42 5.85 13.35
N SER A 315 15.08 7.09 13.70
CA SER A 315 14.20 7.36 14.85
C SER A 315 12.72 7.29 14.44
N LYS A 316 11.82 7.09 15.41
CA LYS A 316 10.36 7.09 15.13
C LYS A 316 9.88 8.39 14.46
N ILE A 317 10.50 9.52 14.80
CA ILE A 317 10.14 10.85 14.31
C ILE A 317 10.18 10.91 12.77
N LEU A 318 11.04 10.11 12.14
CA LEU A 318 11.12 10.02 10.69
C LEU A 318 9.81 9.51 10.05
N PHE A 319 9.06 8.66 10.77
CA PHE A 319 7.72 8.23 10.37
C PHE A 319 6.61 9.18 10.83
N ASP A 320 6.95 10.36 11.34
CA ASP A 320 6.00 11.42 11.70
C ASP A 320 6.33 12.77 11.01
N SER A 321 7.55 12.96 10.49
CA SER A 321 8.00 14.17 9.80
C SER A 321 7.57 14.19 8.33
N TYR A 322 6.57 15.02 8.00
CA TYR A 322 6.01 15.12 6.65
C TYR A 322 6.04 16.56 6.15
N ASN A 323 7.09 16.90 5.41
CA ASN A 323 7.13 18.13 4.64
C ASN A 323 7.32 17.78 3.16
N ILE A 324 6.38 18.20 2.31
CA ILE A 324 6.48 18.03 0.84
C ILE A 324 7.69 18.80 0.30
N GLU A 325 8.09 19.88 0.97
CA GLU A 325 9.26 20.68 0.61
C GLU A 325 10.58 20.08 1.08
N ASN A 326 10.55 19.18 2.07
CA ASN A 326 11.74 18.50 2.60
C ASN A 326 11.44 17.04 2.90
N LEU A 327 11.39 16.24 1.84
CA LEU A 327 11.05 14.83 1.89
C LEU A 327 12.23 14.02 2.45
N ASN A 328 11.97 13.24 3.49
CA ASN A 328 12.94 12.27 3.96
C ASN A 328 12.90 11.00 3.09
N ILE A 329 14.04 10.67 2.45
CA ILE A 329 14.15 9.54 1.52
C ILE A 329 13.85 8.20 2.21
N PHE A 330 14.33 7.97 3.43
CA PHE A 330 14.07 6.71 4.14
C PHE A 330 12.60 6.57 4.52
N ALA A 331 11.92 7.67 4.86
CA ALA A 331 10.48 7.66 5.15
C ALA A 331 9.69 7.30 3.88
N LEU A 332 10.06 7.91 2.75
CA LEU A 332 9.46 7.64 1.45
C LEU A 332 9.70 6.19 1.01
N LEU A 333 10.93 5.69 1.11
CA LEU A 333 11.29 4.31 0.77
C LEU A 333 10.51 3.29 1.60
N PHE A 334 10.34 3.55 2.90
CA PHE A 334 9.53 2.70 3.77
C PHE A 334 8.05 2.70 3.35
N GLN A 335 7.46 3.88 3.15
CA GLN A 335 6.04 4.03 2.80
C GLN A 335 5.69 3.42 1.45
N THR A 336 6.57 3.64 0.48
CA THR A 336 6.40 3.11 -0.88
C THR A 336 6.70 1.62 -0.97
N GLY A 337 7.33 1.02 0.04
CA GLY A 337 7.54 -0.43 0.15
C GLY A 337 8.91 -0.92 -0.32
N TYR A 338 9.87 -0.04 -0.57
CA TYR A 338 11.26 -0.42 -0.89
C TYR A 338 12.06 -0.81 0.34
N LEU A 339 11.74 -0.22 1.50
CA LEU A 339 12.34 -0.59 2.78
C LEU A 339 11.26 -1.04 3.76
N THR A 340 11.66 -1.84 4.74
CA THR A 340 10.79 -2.33 5.80
C THR A 340 11.53 -2.38 7.14
N ILE A 341 10.78 -2.52 8.24
CA ILE A 341 11.38 -2.62 9.57
C ILE A 341 11.82 -4.06 9.81
N THR A 342 13.13 -4.26 9.93
CA THR A 342 13.73 -5.55 10.26
C THR A 342 13.95 -5.72 11.76
N GLU A 343 14.27 -4.65 12.46
CA GLU A 343 14.56 -4.66 13.89
C GLU A 343 14.05 -3.37 14.57
N ILE A 344 13.65 -3.49 15.84
CA ILE A 344 13.34 -2.36 16.71
C ILE A 344 14.23 -2.47 17.94
N VAL A 345 15.14 -1.50 18.10
CA VAL A 345 16.13 -1.47 19.17
C VAL A 345 15.79 -0.36 20.16
N GLN A 346 15.65 -0.70 21.44
CA GLN A 346 15.56 0.30 22.50
C GLN A 346 16.97 0.77 22.87
N LYS A 347 17.33 2.02 22.50
CA LYS A 347 18.57 2.65 22.97
C LYS A 347 18.25 3.72 24.01
N ALA A 348 18.60 3.43 25.26
CA ALA A 348 18.31 4.28 26.41
C ALA A 348 16.83 4.74 26.45
N ARG A 349 16.56 6.01 26.09
CA ARG A 349 15.22 6.62 26.14
C ARG A 349 14.49 6.63 24.80
N THR A 350 15.09 6.18 23.70
CA THR A 350 14.47 6.25 22.37
C THR A 350 14.42 4.89 21.68
N LEU A 351 13.32 4.67 20.95
CA LEU A 351 13.18 3.54 20.03
C LEU A 351 13.86 3.89 18.70
N GLN A 352 14.77 3.03 18.28
CA GLN A 352 15.39 3.04 16.97
C GLN A 352 14.83 1.90 16.11
N TYR A 353 14.69 2.17 14.82
CA TYR A 353 14.13 1.24 13.84
C TYR A 353 15.20 0.98 12.79
N VAL A 354 15.50 -0.28 12.55
CA VAL A 354 16.42 -0.68 11.48
C VAL A 354 15.60 -0.95 10.23
N LEU A 355 15.97 -0.25 9.16
CA LEU A 355 15.36 -0.38 7.84
C LEU A 355 16.25 -1.19 6.91
N ASN A 356 15.66 -2.10 6.15
CA ASN A 356 16.33 -2.84 5.09
C ASN A 356 15.32 -3.20 3.98
N TYR A 357 15.79 -3.67 2.83
CA TYR A 357 14.94 -4.27 1.81
C TYR A 357 14.13 -5.41 2.42
N PRO A 358 12.83 -5.53 2.07
CA PRO A 358 11.98 -6.58 2.64
C PRO A 358 12.44 -7.96 2.18
N ASN A 359 12.79 -8.11 0.90
CA ASN A 359 13.05 -9.40 0.27
C ASN A 359 13.94 -9.25 -0.97
N PHE A 360 14.26 -10.38 -1.61
CA PHE A 360 15.11 -10.40 -2.80
C PHE A 360 14.46 -9.68 -4.00
N GLU A 361 13.15 -9.86 -4.23
CA GLU A 361 12.41 -9.21 -5.32
C GLU A 361 12.61 -7.69 -5.29
N VAL A 362 12.34 -7.07 -4.14
CA VAL A 362 12.40 -5.61 -4.00
C VAL A 362 13.83 -5.11 -4.08
N LYS A 363 14.79 -5.81 -3.46
CA LYS A 363 16.21 -5.45 -3.52
C LYS A 363 16.71 -5.48 -4.96
N GLN A 364 16.47 -6.59 -5.67
CA GLN A 364 16.94 -6.76 -7.05
C GLN A 364 16.36 -5.67 -7.94
N ALA A 365 15.04 -5.48 -7.91
CA ALA A 365 14.39 -4.50 -8.76
C ALA A 365 14.84 -3.07 -8.43
N PHE A 366 14.94 -2.71 -7.15
CA PHE A 366 15.38 -1.37 -6.75
C PHE A 366 16.83 -1.06 -7.15
N VAL A 367 17.75 -2.00 -6.94
CA VAL A 367 19.17 -1.83 -7.33
C VAL A 367 19.30 -1.69 -8.84
N THR A 368 18.56 -2.47 -9.63
CA THR A 368 18.55 -2.35 -11.10
C THR A 368 18.13 -0.95 -11.56
N TYR A 369 17.10 -0.36 -10.94
CA TYR A 369 16.64 1.00 -11.28
C TYR A 369 17.56 2.11 -10.79
N LEU A 370 18.18 1.95 -9.60
CA LEU A 370 19.24 2.86 -9.20
C LEU A 370 20.35 2.85 -10.26
N PHE A 371 20.79 1.66 -10.67
CA PHE A 371 21.85 1.54 -11.66
C PHE A 371 21.48 2.21 -12.99
N ASP A 372 20.26 2.00 -13.51
CA ASP A 372 19.75 2.71 -14.70
C ASP A 372 19.70 4.23 -14.50
N SER A 373 19.27 4.72 -13.34
CA SER A 373 19.16 6.16 -13.08
C SER A 373 20.54 6.85 -12.93
N PHE A 374 21.51 6.16 -12.36
CA PHE A 374 22.86 6.67 -12.11
C PHE A 374 23.79 6.49 -13.32
N THR A 375 23.56 5.52 -14.19
CA THR A 375 24.37 5.31 -15.40
C THR A 375 23.66 5.86 -16.63
N GLN A 376 24.36 6.61 -17.51
CA GLN A 376 23.77 7.05 -18.80
C GLN A 376 23.65 5.91 -19.82
N ASN A 377 23.78 4.66 -19.39
CA ASN A 377 23.82 3.47 -20.25
C ASN A 377 22.45 2.79 -20.21
N GLU A 378 21.94 2.37 -21.37
CA GLU A 378 20.69 1.59 -21.46
C GLU A 378 20.81 0.25 -20.73
N LEU A 379 19.81 -0.11 -19.92
CA LEU A 379 19.68 -1.38 -19.18
C LEU A 379 20.09 -2.62 -19.99
N GLY A 380 19.75 -2.66 -21.29
CA GLY A 380 20.02 -3.79 -22.18
C GLY A 380 21.51 -4.08 -22.42
N LYS A 381 22.43 -3.15 -22.14
CA LYS A 381 23.88 -3.37 -22.25
C LYS A 381 24.54 -3.78 -20.94
N ILE A 382 23.84 -3.62 -19.83
CA ILE A 382 24.39 -3.73 -18.47
C ILE A 382 24.02 -5.04 -17.82
N GLN A 383 22.76 -5.48 -17.97
CA GLN A 383 22.27 -6.70 -17.33
C GLN A 383 23.14 -7.93 -17.65
N PRO A 384 23.60 -8.14 -18.91
CA PRO A 384 24.52 -9.25 -19.22
C PRO A 384 25.86 -9.15 -18.48
N ALA A 385 26.39 -7.93 -18.28
CA ALA A 385 27.67 -7.75 -17.58
C ALA A 385 27.54 -8.05 -16.07
N ALA A 386 26.43 -7.65 -15.45
CA ALA A 386 26.16 -7.95 -14.04
C ALA A 386 25.91 -9.44 -13.81
N GLU A 387 25.16 -10.10 -14.71
CA GLU A 387 24.94 -11.55 -14.70
C GLU A 387 26.27 -12.31 -14.86
N ASN A 388 27.10 -11.93 -15.84
CA ASN A 388 28.42 -12.54 -16.02
C ASN A 388 29.33 -12.34 -14.79
N LEU A 389 29.33 -11.17 -14.15
CA LEU A 389 30.08 -10.95 -12.91
C LEU A 389 29.61 -11.90 -11.80
N ARG A 390 28.29 -12.14 -11.69
CA ARG A 390 27.73 -13.06 -10.71
C ARG A 390 28.09 -14.50 -11.01
N GLU A 391 27.89 -14.93 -12.24
CA GLU A 391 28.26 -16.26 -12.72
C GLU A 391 29.75 -16.52 -12.45
N TYR A 392 30.63 -15.58 -12.78
CA TYR A 392 32.04 -15.71 -12.51
C TYR A 392 32.40 -15.82 -11.03
N LEU A 393 31.64 -15.18 -10.12
CA LEU A 393 31.83 -15.40 -8.69
C LEU A 393 31.31 -16.79 -8.26
N GLU A 394 30.17 -17.23 -8.79
CA GLU A 394 29.57 -18.53 -8.49
C GLU A 394 30.42 -19.71 -9.01
N THR A 395 31.08 -19.53 -10.14
CA THR A 395 32.00 -20.52 -10.73
C THR A 395 33.45 -20.33 -10.32
N GLU A 396 33.74 -19.45 -9.35
CA GLU A 396 35.09 -19.08 -8.88
C GLU A 396 36.05 -18.60 -10.00
N ASN A 397 35.51 -18.09 -11.11
CA ASN A 397 36.28 -17.53 -12.22
C ASN A 397 36.69 -16.08 -11.96
N LEU A 398 37.70 -15.91 -11.09
CA LEU A 398 38.20 -14.59 -10.71
C LEU A 398 38.81 -13.81 -11.89
N GLU A 399 39.36 -14.49 -12.89
CA GLU A 399 39.95 -13.83 -14.06
C GLU A 399 38.88 -13.18 -14.94
N GLY A 400 37.80 -13.92 -15.26
CA GLY A 400 36.63 -13.41 -15.97
C GLY A 400 36.00 -12.22 -15.23
N PHE A 401 35.86 -12.34 -13.91
CA PHE A 401 35.37 -11.27 -13.04
C PHE A 401 36.24 -10.01 -13.16
N MET A 402 37.55 -10.14 -12.96
CA MET A 402 38.48 -9.02 -13.00
C MET A 402 38.56 -8.37 -14.39
N ASN A 403 38.39 -9.13 -15.46
CA ASN A 403 38.37 -8.60 -16.82
C ASN A 403 37.15 -7.70 -17.06
N ILE A 404 35.96 -8.08 -16.61
CA ILE A 404 34.77 -7.23 -16.70
C ILE A 404 34.95 -5.97 -15.85
N ILE A 405 35.43 -6.10 -14.60
CA ILE A 405 35.69 -4.96 -13.73
C ILE A 405 36.69 -3.98 -14.37
N ARG A 406 37.83 -4.47 -14.89
CA ARG A 406 38.80 -3.62 -15.60
C ARG A 406 38.18 -2.91 -16.80
N ALA A 407 37.37 -3.60 -17.60
CA ALA A 407 36.68 -3.01 -18.75
C ALA A 407 35.66 -1.92 -18.34
N LEU A 408 35.02 -2.06 -17.17
CA LEU A 408 34.12 -1.05 -16.62
C LEU A 408 34.89 0.17 -16.10
N PHE A 409 35.96 -0.03 -15.34
CA PHE A 409 36.78 1.07 -14.81
C PHE A 409 37.55 1.84 -15.91
N ALA A 410 37.98 1.17 -16.98
CA ALA A 410 38.63 1.81 -18.11
C ALA A 410 37.71 2.78 -18.89
N LYS A 411 36.40 2.74 -18.66
CA LYS A 411 35.42 3.67 -19.24
C LYS A 411 35.17 4.93 -18.38
N ILE A 412 35.73 4.97 -17.17
CA ILE A 412 35.67 6.15 -16.31
C ILE A 412 36.79 7.11 -16.75
N PRO A 413 36.47 8.34 -17.23
CA PRO A 413 37.44 9.27 -17.78
C PRO A 413 38.45 9.81 -16.77
#